data_AF-A0A9D9T709-F1
#
_entry.id   AF-A0A9D9T709-F1
#
_cell.length_a   1.000
_cell.length_b   1.000
_cell.length_c   1.000
_cell.angle_alpha   90.00
_cell.angle_beta   90.00
_cell.angle_gamma   90.00
#
_symmetry.space_group_name_H-M   'P 1'
#
loop_
_entity.id
_entity.type
_entity.pdbx_description
1 polymer ?
#
loop_
_entity_poly.entity_id
_entity_poly.type
_entity_poly.pdbx_seq_one_letter_code
_entity_poly.pdbx_strand_id
1 'polypeptide(L)'
;EERGIIDITWRTNLPLITFLHERLPDDYLAFQPEIYLFRKEKALERVEAMRKYVESRQCRQQFIIHYFGQSSTPCGKCDICKENSVFSKHPRLEMEILDIVQTPKTLDEIVLAFEEELTLKIKNLIRELLVAERISFSENKYSLPK
;
A
#
# COMPACT_ATOMS: atom_id res chain seq x y z
N GLU A 1 -31.20 45.01 -32.11
CA GLU A 1 -32.17 44.59 -33.15
C GLU A 1 -31.41 43.84 -34.21
N GLU A 2 -31.82 42.59 -34.47
CA GLU A 2 -31.35 41.80 -35.61
C GLU A 2 -31.89 42.42 -36.90
N ARG A 3 -31.08 43.27 -37.53
CA ARG A 3 -31.23 43.60 -38.95
C ARG A 3 -29.91 43.38 -39.66
N GLY A 4 -29.42 42.13 -39.63
CA GLY A 4 -28.49 41.46 -40.56
C GLY A 4 -27.25 42.18 -41.11
N ILE A 5 -26.95 43.40 -40.68
CA ILE A 5 -25.97 44.31 -41.27
C ILE A 5 -25.11 44.95 -40.18
N ILE A 6 -25.65 45.10 -38.96
CA ILE A 6 -24.92 45.68 -37.83
C ILE A 6 -25.20 44.86 -36.57
N ASP A 7 -24.16 44.27 -36.01
CA ASP A 7 -24.17 43.64 -34.70
C ASP A 7 -23.63 44.64 -33.67
N ILE A 8 -24.42 44.98 -32.65
CA ILE A 8 -24.08 45.96 -31.62
C ILE A 8 -23.89 45.22 -30.30
N THR A 9 -22.63 45.05 -29.89
CA THR A 9 -22.28 44.53 -28.57
C THR A 9 -22.15 45.65 -27.55
N TRP A 10 -23.00 45.64 -26.52
CA TRP A 10 -22.98 46.63 -25.45
C TRP A 10 -21.76 46.44 -24.55
N ARG A 11 -21.21 47.56 -24.06
CA ARG A 11 -20.03 47.56 -23.20
C ARG A 11 -20.37 46.91 -21.85
N THR A 12 -19.71 45.80 -21.53
CA THR A 12 -19.87 45.07 -20.27
C THR A 12 -18.74 45.40 -19.29
N ASN A 13 -19.03 45.51 -18.00
CA ASN A 13 -18.04 45.67 -16.93
C ASN A 13 -17.43 44.35 -16.45
N LEU A 14 -17.74 43.23 -17.11
CA LEU A 14 -17.19 41.92 -16.80
C LEU A 14 -15.81 41.73 -17.47
N PRO A 15 -14.87 41.02 -16.84
CA PRO A 15 -13.59 40.70 -17.46
C PRO A 15 -13.83 39.82 -18.70
N LEU A 16 -13.31 40.26 -19.83
CA LEU A 16 -13.35 39.56 -21.11
C LEU A 16 -11.98 38.93 -21.37
N ILE A 17 -11.97 37.64 -21.72
CA ILE A 17 -10.78 36.95 -22.21
C ILE A 17 -10.93 36.84 -23.73
N THR A 18 -10.01 37.46 -24.45
CA THR A 18 -9.92 37.33 -25.91
C THR A 18 -8.81 36.34 -26.24
N PHE A 19 -9.16 35.25 -26.91
CA PHE A 19 -8.16 34.33 -27.44
C PHE A 19 -7.42 35.02 -28.59
N LEU A 20 -6.09 34.97 -28.55
CA LEU A 20 -5.23 35.57 -29.58
C LEU A 20 -5.17 34.73 -30.86
N HIS A 21 -5.71 33.52 -30.84
CA HIS A 21 -5.67 32.56 -31.93
C HIS A 21 -7.06 31.98 -32.16
N GLU A 22 -7.36 31.65 -33.41
CA GLU A 22 -8.59 30.99 -33.77
C GLU A 22 -8.70 29.60 -33.13
N ARG A 23 -9.93 29.17 -32.86
CA ARG A 23 -10.20 27.78 -32.48
C ARG A 23 -10.08 26.93 -33.73
N LEU A 24 -9.06 26.08 -33.80
CA LEU A 24 -8.97 25.09 -34.87
C LEU A 24 -10.21 24.17 -34.85
N PRO A 25 -10.82 23.89 -36.01
CA PRO A 25 -11.88 22.88 -36.12
C PRO A 25 -11.39 21.52 -35.61
N ASP A 26 -12.29 20.73 -35.03
CA ASP A 26 -11.93 19.44 -34.42
C ASP A 26 -11.27 18.48 -35.44
N ASP A 27 -11.57 18.64 -36.74
CA ASP A 27 -10.98 17.87 -37.85
C ASP A 27 -9.46 18.08 -38.02
N TYR A 28 -8.90 19.17 -37.49
CA TYR A 28 -7.46 19.47 -37.53
C TYR A 28 -6.69 18.83 -36.38
N LEU A 29 -7.38 18.20 -35.43
CA LEU A 29 -6.77 17.54 -34.28
C LEU A 29 -6.33 16.11 -34.65
N ALA A 30 -5.21 15.99 -35.36
CA ALA A 30 -4.62 14.69 -35.68
C ALA A 30 -3.76 14.17 -34.50
N PHE A 31 -4.33 13.31 -33.66
CA PHE A 31 -3.53 12.53 -32.72
C PHE A 31 -2.87 11.37 -33.45
N GLN A 32 -1.55 11.41 -33.55
CA GLN A 32 -0.77 10.27 -34.02
C GLN A 32 -1.06 9.04 -33.13
N PRO A 33 -1.54 7.92 -33.70
CA PRO A 33 -1.85 6.71 -32.93
C PRO A 33 -0.70 6.24 -32.05
N GLU A 34 0.54 6.47 -32.50
CA GLU A 34 1.77 6.14 -31.79
C GLU A 34 1.86 6.86 -30.43
N ILE A 35 1.45 8.13 -30.35
CA ILE A 35 1.45 8.91 -29.11
C ILE A 35 0.43 8.34 -28.13
N TYR A 36 -0.75 7.96 -28.62
CA TYR A 36 -1.78 7.34 -27.80
C TYR A 36 -1.31 5.99 -27.24
N LEU A 37 -0.75 5.13 -28.10
CA LEU A 37 -0.24 3.82 -27.71
C LEU A 37 0.89 3.94 -26.69
N PHE A 38 1.84 4.84 -26.90
CA PHE A 38 2.92 5.11 -25.95
C PHE A 38 2.38 5.56 -24.58
N ARG A 39 1.41 6.47 -24.55
CA ARG A 39 0.78 6.92 -23.29
C ARG A 39 0.05 5.78 -22.58
N LYS A 40 -0.65 4.93 -23.33
CA LYS A 40 -1.34 3.75 -22.79
C LYS A 40 -0.34 2.77 -22.18
N GLU A 41 0.76 2.49 -22.87
CA GLU A 41 1.83 1.62 -22.36
C GLU A 41 2.43 2.17 -21.06
N LYS A 42 2.77 3.46 -21.01
CA LYS A 42 3.27 4.09 -19.79
C LYS A 42 2.27 4.09 -18.63
N ALA A 43 0.98 4.19 -18.91
CA ALA A 43 -0.04 4.03 -17.88
C ALA A 43 -0.08 2.61 -17.32
N LEU A 44 0.02 1.59 -18.19
CA LEU A 44 0.07 0.19 -17.78
C LEU A 44 1.32 -0.11 -16.95
N GLU A 45 2.50 0.37 -17.36
CA GLU A 45 3.75 0.23 -16.59
C GLU A 45 3.62 0.80 -15.16
N ARG A 46 2.97 1.96 -15.01
CA ARG A 46 2.77 2.60 -13.69
C ARG A 46 1.85 1.78 -12.80
N VAL A 47 0.74 1.27 -13.36
CA VAL A 47 -0.20 0.43 -12.60
C VAL A 47 0.47 -0.88 -12.17
N GLU A 48 1.24 -1.50 -13.07
CA GLU A 48 2.00 -2.70 -12.77
C GLU A 48 3.03 -2.48 -11.65
N ALA A 49 3.75 -1.35 -11.69
CA ALA A 49 4.67 -0.97 -10.63
C ALA A 49 3.97 -0.78 -9.28
N MET A 50 2.77 -0.19 -9.28
CA MET A 50 1.96 -0.02 -8.07
C MET A 50 1.45 -1.37 -7.53
N ARG A 51 1.05 -2.31 -8.41
CA ARG A 51 0.68 -3.67 -7.99
C ARG A 51 1.86 -4.35 -7.29
N LYS A 52 3.04 -4.31 -7.92
CA LYS A 52 4.29 -4.83 -7.35
C LYS A 52 4.64 -4.16 -6.02
N TYR A 53 4.43 -2.84 -5.88
CA TYR A 53 4.69 -2.13 -4.63
C TYR A 53 3.84 -2.67 -3.47
N VAL A 54 2.56 -2.96 -3.71
CA VAL A 54 1.66 -3.49 -2.67
C VAL A 54 2.00 -4.94 -2.32
N GLU A 55 2.24 -5.79 -3.33
CA GLU A 55 2.52 -7.22 -3.17
C GLU A 55 3.93 -7.53 -2.63
N SER A 56 4.89 -6.64 -2.85
CA SER A 56 6.29 -6.86 -2.48
C SER A 56 6.49 -6.94 -0.97
N ARG A 57 7.38 -7.85 -0.55
CA ARG A 57 7.93 -7.94 0.81
C ARG A 57 9.30 -7.24 0.94
N GLN A 58 9.64 -6.36 0.01
CA GLN A 58 10.82 -5.49 0.10
C GLN A 58 10.51 -4.25 0.94
N CYS A 59 11.52 -3.66 1.58
CA CYS A 59 11.39 -2.36 2.25
C CYS A 59 10.65 -1.32 1.36
N ARG A 60 9.54 -0.76 1.87
CA ARG A 60 8.68 0.17 1.11
C ARG A 60 9.44 1.38 0.57
N GLN A 61 10.26 2.00 1.40
CA GLN A 61 11.04 3.18 1.00
C GLN A 61 12.09 2.82 -0.06
N GLN A 62 12.75 1.67 0.09
CA GLN A 62 13.73 1.20 -0.88
C GLN A 62 13.07 0.93 -2.24
N PHE A 63 11.87 0.33 -2.25
CA PHE A 63 11.10 0.11 -3.47
C PHE A 63 10.77 1.43 -4.19
N ILE A 64 10.30 2.44 -3.45
CA ILE A 64 9.96 3.76 -4.01
C ILE A 64 11.21 4.43 -4.61
N ILE A 65 12.34 4.41 -3.89
CA ILE A 65 13.61 4.98 -4.36
C ILE A 65 14.05 4.26 -5.66
N HIS A 66 13.92 2.93 -5.69
CA HIS A 66 14.25 2.14 -6.87
C HIS A 66 13.37 2.45 -8.08
N TYR A 67 12.07 2.68 -7.88
CA TYR A 67 11.15 3.11 -8.93
C TYR A 67 11.61 4.42 -9.61
N PHE A 68 12.26 5.32 -8.88
CA PHE A 68 12.85 6.56 -9.42
C PHE A 68 14.31 6.39 -9.91
N GLY A 69 14.79 5.15 -10.07
CA GLY A 69 16.10 4.85 -10.64
C GLY A 69 17.26 5.01 -9.66
N GLN A 70 17.00 5.04 -8.35
CA GLN A 70 18.00 5.20 -7.31
C GLN A 70 18.16 3.92 -6.48
N SER A 71 19.28 3.78 -5.77
CA SER A 71 19.52 2.65 -4.85
C SER A 71 19.61 3.13 -3.41
N SER A 72 19.06 2.35 -2.47
CA SER A 72 19.21 2.61 -1.04
C SER A 72 19.35 1.32 -0.25
N THR A 73 19.80 1.44 1.00
CA THR A 73 19.67 0.40 2.02
C THR A 73 18.22 0.34 2.55
N PRO A 74 17.82 -0.74 3.23
CA PRO A 74 16.54 -0.82 3.92
C PRO A 74 16.37 0.30 4.94
N CYS A 75 15.17 0.88 5.04
CA CYS A 75 14.94 2.07 5.86
C CYS A 75 14.80 1.82 7.37
N GLY A 76 14.64 0.57 7.80
CA GLY A 76 14.49 0.19 9.21
C GLY A 76 13.16 0.57 9.87
N LYS A 77 12.32 1.40 9.24
CA LYS A 77 11.10 1.98 9.87
C LYS A 77 9.76 1.60 9.26
N CYS A 78 9.74 1.05 8.04
CA CYS A 78 8.49 0.60 7.41
C CYS A 78 7.96 -0.69 8.04
N ASP A 79 6.69 -1.01 7.75
CA ASP A 79 5.99 -2.25 8.16
C ASP A 79 6.87 -3.50 7.96
N ILE A 80 7.43 -3.67 6.77
CA ILE A 80 8.25 -4.83 6.41
C ILE A 80 9.58 -4.84 7.19
N CYS A 81 10.23 -3.69 7.36
CA CYS A 81 11.49 -3.61 8.10
C CYS A 81 11.31 -3.90 9.58
N LYS A 82 10.22 -3.40 10.18
CA LYS A 82 9.87 -3.68 11.58
C LYS A 82 9.64 -5.17 11.78
N GLU A 83 8.83 -5.76 10.92
CA GLU A 83 8.58 -7.20 10.90
C GLU A 83 9.88 -8.01 10.82
N ASN A 84 10.81 -7.66 9.92
CA ASN A 84 12.10 -8.35 9.81
C ASN A 84 12.98 -8.16 11.06
N SER A 85 12.97 -6.98 11.68
CA SER A 85 13.73 -6.73 12.91
C SER A 85 13.25 -7.61 14.07
N VAL A 86 11.94 -7.82 14.13
CA VAL A 86 11.29 -8.65 15.14
C VAL A 86 11.65 -10.13 14.92
N PHE A 87 11.64 -10.61 13.68
CA PHE A 87 12.09 -11.98 13.37
C PHE A 87 13.56 -12.20 13.76
N SER A 88 14.42 -11.18 13.62
CA SER A 88 15.80 -11.27 14.07
C SER A 88 15.94 -11.37 15.60
N LYS A 89 15.01 -10.76 16.36
CA LYS A 89 14.98 -10.84 17.83
C LYS A 89 14.36 -12.15 18.33
N HIS A 90 13.32 -12.62 17.67
CA HIS A 90 12.58 -13.84 18.01
C HIS A 90 12.67 -14.86 16.86
N PRO A 91 13.87 -15.40 16.56
CA PRO A 91 14.06 -16.33 15.45
C PRO A 91 13.33 -17.66 15.66
N ARG A 92 12.91 -17.97 16.89
CA ARG A 92 12.16 -19.17 17.25
C ARG A 92 10.88 -18.82 18.01
N LEU A 93 10.19 -17.77 17.57
CA LEU A 93 8.95 -17.28 18.20
C LEU A 93 7.95 -18.42 18.53
N GLU A 94 7.83 -19.41 17.65
CA GLU A 94 6.98 -20.57 17.89
C GLU A 94 7.39 -21.39 19.12
N MET A 95 8.69 -21.67 19.27
CA MET A 95 9.22 -22.41 20.42
C MET A 95 9.10 -21.60 21.71
N GLU A 96 9.26 -20.27 21.62
CA GLU A 96 9.10 -19.37 22.77
C GLU A 96 7.64 -19.36 23.26
N ILE A 97 6.66 -19.35 22.35
CA ILE A 97 5.25 -19.47 22.72
C ILE A 97 4.97 -20.83 23.37
N LEU A 98 5.50 -21.93 22.83
CA LEU A 98 5.31 -23.25 23.43
C LEU A 98 5.92 -23.36 24.83
N ASP A 99 7.06 -22.71 25.08
CA ASP A 99 7.68 -22.65 26.41
C ASP A 99 6.80 -21.87 27.40
N ILE A 100 6.27 -20.73 26.97
CA ILE A 100 5.36 -19.89 27.78
C ILE A 100 4.08 -20.65 28.15
N VAL A 101 3.55 -21.44 27.22
CA VAL A 101 2.28 -22.16 27.30
C VAL A 101 2.40 -23.53 28.01
N GLN A 102 3.58 -23.88 28.52
CA GLN A 102 3.74 -25.01 29.44
C GLN A 102 2.85 -24.86 30.69
N THR A 103 2.65 -23.61 31.13
CA THR A 103 1.64 -23.28 32.15
C THR A 103 0.39 -22.72 31.47
N PRO A 104 -0.82 -23.03 31.96
CA PRO A 104 -2.04 -22.47 31.38
C PRO A 104 -2.06 -20.94 31.48
N LYS A 105 -1.94 -20.25 30.34
CA LYS A 105 -1.88 -18.78 30.27
C LYS A 105 -2.99 -18.18 29.42
N THR A 106 -3.41 -16.97 29.77
CA THR A 106 -4.38 -16.22 28.96
C THR A 106 -3.71 -15.59 27.73
N LEU A 107 -4.52 -15.16 26.74
CA LEU A 107 -3.99 -14.46 25.57
C LEU A 107 -3.22 -13.20 25.98
N ASP A 108 -3.76 -12.44 26.93
CA ASP A 108 -3.18 -11.17 27.37
C ASP A 108 -1.82 -11.40 28.06
N GLU A 109 -1.70 -12.46 28.87
CA GLU A 109 -0.42 -12.85 29.48
C GLU A 109 0.64 -13.25 28.44
N ILE A 110 0.23 -13.92 27.36
CA ILE A 110 1.13 -14.26 26.27
C ILE A 110 1.56 -12.99 25.54
N VAL A 111 0.62 -12.10 25.20
CA VAL A 111 0.92 -10.84 24.49
C VAL A 111 1.81 -9.93 25.32
N LEU A 112 1.61 -9.85 26.64
CA LEU A 112 2.43 -9.06 27.57
C LEU A 112 3.89 -9.52 27.63
N ALA A 113 4.19 -10.77 27.27
CA ALA A 113 5.56 -11.29 27.23
C ALA A 113 6.34 -10.81 25.98
N PHE A 114 5.66 -10.17 25.02
CA PHE A 114 6.25 -9.74 23.75
C PHE A 114 5.99 -8.25 23.47
N GLU A 115 6.65 -7.75 22.43
CA GLU A 115 6.49 -6.37 21.94
C GLU A 115 5.09 -6.17 21.31
N GLU A 116 4.47 -5.00 21.48
CA GLU A 116 3.11 -4.72 20.98
C GLU A 116 2.97 -4.96 19.46
N GLU A 117 4.04 -4.71 18.70
CA GLU A 117 4.12 -4.94 17.25
C GLU A 117 3.94 -6.43 16.86
N LEU A 118 4.15 -7.38 17.78
CA LEU A 118 3.99 -8.82 17.57
C LEU A 118 2.56 -9.32 17.77
N THR A 119 1.67 -8.52 18.37
CA THR A 119 0.34 -8.98 18.82
C THR A 119 -0.47 -9.67 17.70
N LEU A 120 -0.51 -9.09 16.50
CA LEU A 120 -1.22 -9.67 15.36
C LEU A 120 -0.60 -10.98 14.90
N LYS A 121 0.74 -11.06 14.89
CA LYS A 121 1.46 -12.28 14.51
C LYS A 121 1.27 -13.39 15.53
N ILE A 122 1.36 -13.08 16.82
CA ILE A 122 1.11 -14.03 17.91
C ILE A 122 -0.31 -14.58 17.79
N LYS A 123 -1.31 -13.72 17.56
CA LYS A 123 -2.69 -14.17 17.34
C LYS A 123 -2.82 -15.13 16.15
N ASN A 124 -2.15 -14.85 15.04
CA ASN A 124 -2.15 -15.74 13.88
C ASN A 124 -1.42 -17.07 14.16
N LEU A 125 -0.25 -17.00 14.80
CA LEU A 125 0.55 -18.17 15.13
C LEU A 125 -0.16 -19.07 16.16
N ILE A 126 -0.82 -18.50 17.17
CA ILE A 126 -1.67 -19.25 18.10
C ILE A 126 -2.82 -19.95 17.35
N ARG A 127 -3.46 -19.28 16.38
CA ARG A 127 -4.49 -19.93 15.54
C ARG A 127 -3.91 -21.10 14.74
N GLU A 128 -2.74 -20.93 14.15
CA GLU A 128 -2.04 -22.01 13.43
C GLU A 128 -1.68 -23.18 14.37
N LEU A 129 -1.18 -22.89 15.56
CA LEU A 129 -0.81 -23.89 16.57
C LEU A 129 -2.01 -24.66 17.13
N LEU A 130 -3.18 -24.01 17.25
CA LEU A 130 -4.44 -24.67 17.59
C LEU A 130 -4.90 -25.61 16.48
N VAL A 131 -4.85 -25.15 15.22
CA VAL A 131 -5.22 -25.97 14.06
C VAL A 131 -4.27 -27.17 13.90
N ALA A 132 -2.99 -26.99 14.22
CA ALA A 132 -1.98 -28.04 14.22
C ALA A 132 -2.00 -28.92 15.50
N GLU A 133 -2.96 -28.73 16.41
CA GLU A 133 -3.10 -29.48 17.68
C GLU A 133 -1.86 -29.42 18.60
N ARG A 134 -0.96 -28.44 18.41
CA ARG A 134 0.24 -28.26 19.25
C ARG A 134 -0.06 -27.54 20.57
N ILE A 135 -1.21 -26.86 20.64
CA ILE A 135 -1.71 -26.15 21.81
C ILE A 135 -3.20 -26.49 21.95
N SER A 136 -3.68 -26.55 23.19
CA SER A 136 -5.08 -26.73 23.57
C SER A 136 -5.62 -25.45 24.22
N PHE A 137 -6.92 -25.21 24.07
CA PHE A 137 -7.62 -24.07 24.68
C PHE A 137 -8.73 -24.55 25.60
N SER A 138 -8.60 -24.26 26.90
CA SER A 138 -9.59 -24.62 27.93
C SER A 138 -9.68 -23.53 28.99
N GLU A 139 -10.89 -23.24 29.49
CA GLU A 139 -11.12 -22.24 30.55
C GLU A 139 -10.48 -20.86 30.26
N ASN A 140 -10.57 -20.41 29.00
CA ASN A 140 -9.98 -19.16 28.53
C ASN A 140 -8.44 -19.10 28.62
N LYS A 141 -7.77 -20.25 28.71
CA LYS A 141 -6.32 -20.39 28.78
C LYS A 141 -5.79 -21.33 27.70
N TYR A 142 -4.60 -21.03 27.22
CA TYR A 142 -3.83 -21.87 26.30
C TYR A 142 -2.88 -22.74 27.12
N SER A 143 -2.79 -24.04 26.80
CA SER A 143 -1.84 -24.99 27.41
C SER A 143 -1.39 -26.03 26.39
N LEU A 144 -0.26 -26.70 26.64
CA LEU A 144 0.12 -27.88 25.83
C LEU A 144 -1.00 -28.95 25.86
N PRO A 145 -1.22 -29.68 24.75
CA PRO A 145 -2.19 -30.77 24.71
C PRO A 145 -1.81 -31.84 25.75
N LYS A 146 -2.83 -32.43 26.38
CA LYS A 146 -2.67 -33.57 27.30
C LYS A 146 -2.47 -34.87 26.54
#